data_AF-A0A1H8DKK0-F1
#
_entry.id   AF-A0A1H8DKK0-F1
#
_cell.length_a   1.000
_cell.length_b   1.000
_cell.length_c   1.000
_cell.angle_alpha   90.00
_cell.angle_beta   90.00
_cell.angle_gamma   90.00
#
_symmetry.space_group_name_H-M   'P 1'
#
loop_
_entity.id
_entity.type
_entity.pdbx_description
1 polymer ?
#
loop_
_entity_poly.entity_id
_entity_poly.type
_entity_poly.pdbx_seq_one_letter_code
_entity_poly.pdbx_strand_id
1 'polypeptide(L)'
;MLGAALCCSGTAMAADPLAATGRWSANTDGHAPLPPMGWNSWNAFNSDVDEEKVLASAQALVDTKLATLGYRYVNIDDGWWLKRRQPDGRLIIRTSHFPSAKSGRNPSFRPLTDRLHAMGLKAGLYSDIGRNSCGQIYTPDFKNQPEGSVAEREVGLYGHVDQDIRLFFADWNFDYLKVDGCGVRGLPADAPRVRSGLYRALPPLVDMQSLGGTDVAGVRALYQDVHDALRRHAGNRDYVYSLCLWGAGDVRSWGKDVGNSSRTSDDIQPVWARMLTNFDTVTHRALYAHPGSWNDPDMLFVGTGDFDEAHLTEARSHFALWAMVNSPLIIGYDLRKLTPALLSVFGNADIVALNQDAAANQAVLAFDSEEVQILVKTLADGSKAVALFNRTASPTPVVLTAQQLKMLPDADVRLRDLWTSKEQSFRGEVAMTLAPHETMIFKASGSRRLAKGLYLSEQTGRVNPAVDGVVVPEADPTIYRSVTPWTKTRGTGDHAQYGGWGGAEVDRAPYGKLMRVAGTEFDTGIGVLGNSRLEVRNDRFRRFTARVGINDSGQPRSGTTVFQVWGDGRLLATSQPMAFGQPAAPLEANVDGVKIVELVARSSGAPAGPRTAQPAIWADAALSE
;
A
#
# COMPACT_ATOMS: atom_id res chain seq x y z
N MET A 1 -37.90 48.85 29.73
CA MET A 1 -37.24 47.61 30.22
C MET A 1 -37.38 46.55 29.13
N LEU A 2 -36.37 46.37 28.28
CA LEU A 2 -36.26 45.22 27.39
C LEU A 2 -34.98 44.47 27.80
N GLY A 3 -35.15 43.22 28.22
CA GLY A 3 -34.06 42.33 28.61
C GLY A 3 -33.38 41.73 27.39
N ALA A 4 -32.05 41.81 27.37
CA ALA A 4 -31.20 41.14 26.39
C ALA A 4 -30.94 39.70 26.86
N ALA A 5 -31.22 38.72 26.00
CA ALA A 5 -30.79 37.34 26.17
C ALA A 5 -29.46 37.15 25.42
N LEU A 6 -28.37 36.91 26.15
CA LEU A 6 -27.11 36.42 25.61
C LEU A 6 -27.26 34.94 25.28
N CYS A 7 -27.17 34.57 24.00
CA CYS A 7 -26.93 33.19 23.60
C CYS A 7 -25.43 32.88 23.71
N CYS A 8 -25.04 32.06 24.67
CA CYS A 8 -23.70 31.47 24.73
C CYS A 8 -23.54 30.45 23.60
N SER A 9 -22.73 30.79 22.60
CA SER A 9 -22.20 29.83 21.62
C SER A 9 -21.19 28.92 22.30
N GLY A 10 -21.60 27.68 22.61
CA GLY A 10 -20.71 26.64 23.10
C GLY A 10 -19.69 26.25 22.02
N THR A 11 -18.41 26.47 22.29
CA THR A 11 -17.32 25.86 21.53
C THR A 11 -17.41 24.34 21.66
N ALA A 12 -17.72 23.63 20.58
CA ALA A 12 -17.58 22.18 20.55
C ALA A 12 -16.12 21.85 20.86
N MET A 13 -15.86 21.16 21.98
CA MET A 13 -14.52 20.65 22.27
C MET A 13 -14.11 19.74 21.13
N ALA A 14 -12.92 19.98 20.56
CA ALA A 14 -12.36 19.09 19.54
C ALA A 14 -12.26 17.66 20.12
N ALA A 15 -12.71 16.66 19.35
CA ALA A 15 -12.60 15.26 19.75
C ALA A 15 -11.13 14.88 19.90
N ASP A 16 -10.77 14.19 20.99
CA ASP A 16 -9.41 13.68 21.21
C ASP A 16 -9.09 12.58 20.18
N PRO A 17 -8.15 12.78 19.25
CA PRO A 17 -7.86 11.81 18.19
C PRO A 17 -7.29 10.49 18.74
N LEU A 18 -6.77 10.50 19.97
CA LEU A 18 -6.22 9.32 20.63
C LEU A 18 -7.24 8.57 21.51
N ALA A 19 -8.49 9.06 21.59
CA ALA A 19 -9.52 8.35 22.32
C ALA A 19 -9.76 6.96 21.71
N ALA A 20 -9.74 5.92 22.54
CA ALA A 20 -10.02 4.56 22.10
C ALA A 20 -11.48 4.45 21.64
N THR A 21 -11.70 3.86 20.47
CA THR A 21 -13.03 3.78 19.83
C THR A 21 -13.68 2.41 19.97
N GLY A 22 -12.88 1.38 20.27
CA GLY A 22 -13.29 -0.03 20.23
C GLY A 22 -13.67 -0.52 18.83
N ARG A 23 -13.24 0.18 17.78
CA ARG A 23 -13.62 -0.10 16.38
C ARG A 23 -12.39 -0.12 15.49
N TRP A 24 -12.51 -0.84 14.39
CA TRP A 24 -11.57 -0.76 13.28
C TRP A 24 -11.91 0.45 12.41
N SER A 25 -11.00 1.42 12.31
CA SER A 25 -11.25 2.69 11.63
C SER A 25 -11.01 2.63 10.13
N ALA A 26 -10.14 1.73 9.65
CA ALA A 26 -9.79 1.69 8.25
C ALA A 26 -10.95 1.17 7.37
N ASN A 27 -10.91 1.53 6.09
CA ASN A 27 -11.96 1.27 5.12
C ASN A 27 -12.34 -0.22 5.07
N THR A 28 -13.64 -0.47 5.10
CA THR A 28 -14.23 -1.82 4.93
C THR A 28 -15.27 -1.86 3.81
N ASP A 29 -15.47 -0.74 3.11
CA ASP A 29 -16.33 -0.68 1.93
C ASP A 29 -15.60 -1.22 0.69
N GLY A 30 -16.39 -1.68 -0.28
CA GLY A 30 -15.89 -2.41 -1.44
C GLY A 30 -15.47 -3.85 -1.09
N HIS A 31 -14.66 -4.45 -1.96
CA HIS A 31 -14.24 -5.85 -1.87
C HIS A 31 -12.77 -6.03 -2.25
N ALA A 32 -11.89 -5.82 -1.26
CA ALA A 32 -10.47 -6.14 -1.37
C ALA A 32 -9.95 -6.86 -0.10
N PRO A 33 -10.58 -7.98 0.33
CA PRO A 33 -10.11 -8.73 1.51
C PRO A 33 -8.69 -9.30 1.32
N LEU A 34 -8.27 -9.46 0.07
CA LEU A 34 -6.92 -9.79 -0.39
C LEU A 34 -6.52 -8.81 -1.51
N PRO A 35 -5.22 -8.68 -1.85
CA PRO A 35 -4.78 -7.78 -2.91
C PRO A 35 -5.47 -8.10 -4.24
N PRO A 36 -6.05 -7.10 -4.94
CA PRO A 36 -6.66 -7.31 -6.26
C PRO A 36 -5.66 -7.86 -7.28
N MET A 37 -6.12 -8.78 -8.14
CA MET A 37 -5.30 -9.34 -9.22
C MET A 37 -6.01 -9.20 -10.58
N GLY A 38 -5.26 -8.85 -11.62
CA GLY A 38 -5.87 -8.60 -12.92
C GLY A 38 -4.88 -8.13 -13.99
N TRP A 39 -5.38 -7.31 -14.90
CA TRP A 39 -4.66 -6.75 -16.03
C TRP A 39 -5.09 -5.30 -16.26
N ASN A 40 -4.16 -4.45 -16.71
CA ASN A 40 -4.43 -3.06 -17.08
C ASN A 40 -3.81 -2.75 -18.46
N SER A 41 -4.51 -1.96 -19.27
CA SER A 41 -4.13 -1.66 -20.65
C SER A 41 -2.92 -0.73 -20.83
N TRP A 42 -2.57 0.09 -19.84
CA TRP A 42 -1.68 1.23 -20.01
C TRP A 42 -0.27 0.85 -20.46
N ASN A 43 0.41 -0.03 -19.73
CA ASN A 43 1.78 -0.41 -20.06
C ASN A 43 1.89 -1.17 -21.40
N ALA A 44 0.80 -1.79 -21.85
CA ALA A 44 0.74 -2.50 -23.12
C ALA A 44 0.44 -1.57 -24.32
N PHE A 45 -0.45 -0.58 -24.13
CA PHE A 45 -1.08 0.15 -25.23
C PHE A 45 -1.06 1.67 -25.09
N ASN A 46 -0.65 2.21 -23.94
CA ASN A 46 -0.83 3.60 -23.55
C ASN A 46 -2.29 4.03 -23.79
N SER A 47 -2.50 5.19 -24.42
CA SER A 47 -3.84 5.68 -24.81
C SER A 47 -4.39 5.07 -26.09
N ASP A 48 -3.65 4.18 -26.77
CA ASP A 48 -4.11 3.45 -27.96
C ASP A 48 -4.88 2.19 -27.56
N VAL A 49 -5.81 2.30 -26.62
CA VAL A 49 -6.67 1.20 -26.16
C VAL A 49 -7.96 1.13 -26.98
N ASP A 50 -8.39 -0.08 -27.31
CA ASP A 50 -9.63 -0.36 -28.02
C ASP A 50 -10.29 -1.66 -27.51
N GLU A 51 -11.55 -1.87 -27.89
CA GLU A 51 -12.36 -2.99 -27.43
C GLU A 51 -11.80 -4.36 -27.85
N GLU A 52 -11.18 -4.45 -29.03
CA GLU A 52 -10.58 -5.69 -29.50
C GLU A 52 -9.40 -6.09 -28.61
N LYS A 53 -8.49 -5.15 -28.34
CA LYS A 53 -7.35 -5.36 -27.44
C LYS A 53 -7.81 -5.78 -26.04
N VAL A 54 -8.82 -5.08 -25.49
CA VAL A 54 -9.36 -5.39 -24.15
C VAL A 54 -9.97 -6.79 -24.10
N LEU A 55 -10.81 -7.15 -25.07
CA LEU A 55 -11.46 -8.47 -25.10
C LEU A 55 -10.47 -9.61 -25.39
N ALA A 56 -9.46 -9.37 -26.21
CA ALA A 56 -8.41 -10.35 -26.48
C ALA A 56 -7.54 -10.60 -25.23
N SER A 57 -7.17 -9.56 -24.48
CA SER A 57 -6.49 -9.70 -23.20
C SER A 57 -7.36 -10.45 -22.17
N ALA A 58 -8.65 -10.12 -22.11
CA ALA A 58 -9.61 -10.83 -21.25
C ALA A 58 -9.72 -12.32 -21.61
N GLN A 59 -9.77 -12.65 -22.90
CA GLN A 59 -9.81 -14.04 -23.36
C GLN A 59 -8.52 -14.79 -23.01
N ALA A 60 -7.36 -14.14 -23.17
CA ALA A 60 -6.08 -14.74 -22.78
C ALA A 60 -6.03 -15.09 -21.28
N LEU A 61 -6.60 -14.26 -20.39
CA LEU A 61 -6.68 -14.59 -18.96
C LEU A 61 -7.48 -15.87 -18.69
N VAL A 62 -8.57 -16.08 -19.44
CA VAL A 62 -9.42 -17.28 -19.32
C VAL A 62 -8.71 -18.50 -19.90
N ASP A 63 -8.22 -18.42 -21.13
CA ASP A 63 -7.63 -19.54 -21.87
C ASP A 63 -6.37 -20.08 -21.19
N THR A 64 -5.58 -19.18 -20.60
CA THR A 64 -4.34 -19.53 -19.85
C THR A 64 -4.58 -19.89 -18.40
N LYS A 65 -5.85 -19.87 -17.94
CA LYS A 65 -6.29 -20.14 -16.57
C LYS A 65 -5.78 -19.17 -15.50
N LEU A 66 -5.17 -18.05 -15.90
CA LEU A 66 -4.82 -16.96 -14.98
C LEU A 66 -6.07 -16.42 -14.25
N ALA A 67 -7.23 -16.35 -14.92
CA ALA A 67 -8.49 -15.98 -14.30
C ALA A 67 -8.90 -16.92 -13.14
N THR A 68 -8.63 -18.22 -13.28
CA THR A 68 -8.88 -19.22 -12.23
C THR A 68 -7.94 -19.01 -11.05
N LEU A 69 -6.68 -18.65 -11.33
CA LEU A 69 -5.67 -18.38 -10.30
C LEU A 69 -5.92 -17.08 -9.52
N GLY A 70 -6.69 -16.14 -10.08
CA GLY A 70 -7.13 -14.93 -9.37
C GLY A 70 -7.12 -13.66 -10.22
N TYR A 71 -6.47 -13.65 -11.38
CA TYR A 71 -6.37 -12.47 -12.26
C TYR A 71 -7.72 -12.17 -12.94
N ARG A 72 -8.61 -11.45 -12.26
CA ARG A 72 -10.01 -11.29 -12.67
C ARG A 72 -10.39 -9.88 -13.09
N TYR A 73 -9.64 -8.85 -12.66
CA TYR A 73 -9.90 -7.47 -13.06
C TYR A 73 -9.32 -7.18 -14.45
N VAL A 74 -10.13 -6.64 -15.36
CA VAL A 74 -9.73 -6.16 -16.69
C VAL A 74 -9.94 -4.66 -16.71
N ASN A 75 -8.85 -3.92 -16.49
CA ASN A 75 -8.89 -2.48 -16.28
C ASN A 75 -8.56 -1.72 -17.58
N ILE A 76 -9.47 -0.84 -17.99
CA ILE A 76 -9.28 0.10 -19.10
C ILE A 76 -8.71 1.40 -18.53
N ASP A 77 -7.48 1.73 -18.92
CA ASP A 77 -6.78 2.95 -18.49
C ASP A 77 -7.09 4.17 -19.39
N ASP A 78 -6.32 5.25 -19.31
CA ASP A 78 -6.54 6.49 -20.08
C ASP A 78 -6.66 6.24 -21.62
N GLY A 79 -7.42 7.10 -22.31
CA GLY A 79 -7.64 7.06 -23.76
C GLY A 79 -9.05 6.63 -24.20
N TRP A 80 -9.90 6.17 -23.28
CA TRP A 80 -11.23 5.62 -23.60
C TRP A 80 -12.30 6.66 -23.94
N TRP A 81 -12.16 7.88 -23.42
CA TRP A 81 -13.11 8.98 -23.61
C TRP A 81 -12.87 9.74 -24.93
N LEU A 82 -13.94 10.29 -25.47
CA LEU A 82 -13.89 11.26 -26.56
C LEU A 82 -13.83 12.68 -26.02
N LYS A 83 -14.77 13.02 -25.12
CA LYS A 83 -14.96 14.36 -24.52
C LYS A 83 -16.08 14.37 -23.49
N ARG A 84 -16.27 15.49 -22.80
CA ARG A 84 -17.45 15.81 -21.98
C ARG A 84 -18.48 16.57 -22.81
N ARG A 85 -19.75 16.17 -22.74
CA ARG A 85 -20.87 16.85 -23.43
C ARG A 85 -21.26 18.13 -22.69
N GLN A 86 -21.54 19.18 -23.44
CA GLN A 86 -22.04 20.44 -22.91
C GLN A 86 -23.55 20.62 -23.22
N PRO A 87 -24.33 21.26 -22.33
CA PRO A 87 -23.94 21.80 -21.02
C PRO A 87 -24.09 20.80 -19.86
N ASP A 88 -24.56 19.57 -20.11
CA ASP A 88 -24.94 18.62 -19.06
C ASP A 88 -23.78 17.89 -18.38
N GLY A 89 -22.55 18.09 -18.87
CA GLY A 89 -21.35 17.54 -18.26
C GLY A 89 -21.20 16.04 -18.42
N ARG A 90 -21.98 15.32 -19.24
CA ARG A 90 -21.85 13.86 -19.33
C ARG A 90 -20.58 13.45 -20.09
N LEU A 91 -19.81 12.50 -19.56
CA LEU A 91 -18.70 11.87 -20.30
C LEU A 91 -19.21 11.07 -21.53
N ILE A 92 -18.56 11.26 -22.67
CA ILE A 92 -18.85 10.59 -23.94
C ILE A 92 -17.71 9.65 -24.29
N ILE A 93 -18.04 8.39 -24.53
CA ILE A 93 -17.11 7.31 -24.90
C ILE A 93 -16.62 7.52 -26.34
N ARG A 94 -15.34 7.19 -26.61
CA ARG A 94 -14.77 7.12 -27.96
C ARG A 94 -15.26 5.86 -28.68
N THR A 95 -16.50 5.91 -29.18
CA THR A 95 -17.15 4.75 -29.82
C THR A 95 -16.52 4.26 -31.13
N SER A 96 -15.56 4.99 -31.71
CA SER A 96 -14.73 4.47 -32.79
C SER A 96 -13.76 3.39 -32.33
N HIS A 97 -13.33 3.41 -31.06
CA HIS A 97 -12.44 2.42 -30.44
C HIS A 97 -13.24 1.39 -29.62
N PHE A 98 -14.41 1.79 -29.12
CA PHE A 98 -15.33 0.93 -28.37
C PHE A 98 -16.68 0.82 -29.10
N PRO A 99 -16.76 0.04 -30.19
CA PRO A 99 -17.95 -0.02 -31.03
C PRO A 99 -19.17 -0.60 -30.32
N SER A 100 -19.01 -1.53 -29.36
CA SER A 100 -20.15 -2.05 -28.57
C SER A 100 -20.81 -0.95 -27.73
N ALA A 101 -20.09 0.12 -27.42
CA ALA A 101 -20.63 1.23 -26.65
C ALA A 101 -21.60 2.13 -27.43
N LYS A 102 -21.75 1.92 -28.73
CA LYS A 102 -22.75 2.64 -29.54
C LYS A 102 -24.17 2.21 -29.15
N SER A 103 -24.75 2.90 -28.18
CA SER A 103 -26.12 2.65 -27.71
C SER A 103 -27.00 3.91 -27.80
N GLY A 104 -27.84 3.99 -28.83
CA GLY A 104 -28.82 5.06 -28.98
C GLY A 104 -28.25 6.47 -28.79
N ARG A 105 -28.97 7.32 -28.05
CA ARG A 105 -28.58 8.72 -27.80
C ARG A 105 -27.43 8.88 -26.78
N ASN A 106 -27.22 7.90 -25.90
CA ASN A 106 -26.23 7.95 -24.82
C ASN A 106 -25.37 6.68 -24.87
N PRO A 107 -24.13 6.77 -25.40
CA PRO A 107 -23.18 5.67 -25.39
C PRO A 107 -23.01 5.06 -24.00
N SER A 108 -22.80 3.75 -23.96
CA SER A 108 -22.73 2.98 -22.73
C SER A 108 -21.69 1.88 -22.79
N PHE A 109 -20.83 1.76 -21.78
CA PHE A 109 -19.92 0.62 -21.66
C PHE A 109 -20.61 -0.67 -21.20
N ARG A 110 -21.89 -0.63 -20.84
CA ARG A 110 -22.60 -1.78 -20.31
C ARG A 110 -22.50 -3.05 -21.18
N PRO A 111 -22.60 -3.00 -22.52
CA PRO A 111 -22.39 -4.19 -23.35
C PRO A 111 -20.99 -4.82 -23.20
N LEU A 112 -19.95 -4.00 -23.03
CA LEU A 112 -18.59 -4.46 -22.79
C LEU A 112 -18.44 -5.07 -21.38
N THR A 113 -18.94 -4.39 -20.35
CA THR A 113 -18.87 -4.91 -18.97
C THR A 113 -19.67 -6.19 -18.81
N ASP A 114 -20.87 -6.27 -19.39
CA ASP A 114 -21.72 -7.47 -19.34
C ASP A 114 -21.02 -8.65 -20.05
N ARG A 115 -20.26 -8.38 -21.13
CA ARG A 115 -19.44 -9.40 -21.79
C ARG A 115 -18.28 -9.87 -20.91
N LEU A 116 -17.57 -8.97 -20.25
CA LEU A 116 -16.50 -9.34 -19.30
C LEU A 116 -17.07 -10.13 -18.11
N HIS A 117 -18.22 -9.75 -17.58
CA HIS A 117 -18.91 -10.48 -16.51
C HIS A 117 -19.36 -11.88 -16.95
N ALA A 118 -19.85 -12.03 -18.19
CA ALA A 118 -20.20 -13.34 -18.74
C ALA A 118 -18.99 -14.28 -18.88
N MET A 119 -17.77 -13.73 -18.96
CA MET A 119 -16.51 -14.51 -18.92
C MET A 119 -16.07 -14.86 -17.49
N GLY A 120 -16.81 -14.42 -16.46
CA GLY A 120 -16.43 -14.57 -15.05
C GLY A 120 -15.36 -13.56 -14.59
N LEU A 121 -15.11 -12.51 -15.37
CA LEU A 121 -14.15 -11.45 -15.08
C LEU A 121 -14.86 -10.23 -14.47
N LYS A 122 -14.07 -9.25 -14.06
CA LYS A 122 -14.47 -7.98 -13.46
C LYS A 122 -13.99 -6.83 -14.34
N ALA A 123 -14.81 -5.80 -14.53
CA ALA A 123 -14.49 -4.69 -15.40
C ALA A 123 -13.96 -3.50 -14.58
N GLY A 124 -12.84 -2.91 -14.98
CA GLY A 124 -12.28 -1.72 -14.36
C GLY A 124 -12.16 -0.54 -15.31
N LEU A 125 -12.24 0.67 -14.73
CA LEU A 125 -12.13 1.93 -15.44
C LEU A 125 -11.14 2.88 -14.76
N TYR A 126 -10.65 3.83 -15.54
CA TYR A 126 -9.77 4.91 -15.11
C TYR A 126 -10.46 6.28 -15.15
N SER A 127 -10.12 7.15 -14.21
CA SER A 127 -10.39 8.58 -14.22
C SER A 127 -9.30 9.37 -13.48
N ASP A 128 -9.40 10.70 -13.46
CA ASP A 128 -8.50 11.61 -12.73
C ASP A 128 -9.33 12.50 -11.80
N ILE A 129 -8.82 12.79 -10.60
CA ILE A 129 -9.55 13.55 -9.59
C ILE A 129 -9.70 15.05 -9.93
N GLY A 130 -8.82 15.59 -10.77
CA GLY A 130 -8.84 16.97 -11.22
C GLY A 130 -9.70 17.18 -12.47
N ARG A 131 -9.44 18.26 -13.20
CA ARG A 131 -10.23 18.61 -14.41
C ARG A 131 -9.86 17.77 -15.64
N ASN A 132 -8.62 17.33 -15.72
CA ASN A 132 -8.00 16.74 -16.90
C ASN A 132 -7.16 15.55 -16.48
N SER A 133 -7.06 14.55 -17.35
CA SER A 133 -6.32 13.32 -17.05
C SER A 133 -4.81 13.49 -17.19
N CYS A 134 -4.07 12.49 -16.72
CA CYS A 134 -2.63 12.39 -16.93
C CYS A 134 -2.25 12.41 -18.42
N GLY A 135 -3.02 11.73 -19.27
CA GLY A 135 -2.80 11.72 -20.72
C GLY A 135 -2.76 13.12 -21.32
N GLN A 136 -3.58 14.04 -20.81
CA GLN A 136 -3.64 15.44 -21.27
C GLN A 136 -2.49 16.31 -20.73
N ILE A 137 -1.97 15.96 -19.56
CA ILE A 137 -0.99 16.75 -18.81
C ILE A 137 0.44 16.29 -19.13
N TYR A 138 0.73 15.00 -19.04
CA TYR A 138 2.10 14.47 -19.12
C TYR A 138 2.43 13.78 -20.44
N THR A 139 1.44 13.31 -21.19
CA THR A 139 1.65 12.67 -22.50
C THR A 139 0.77 13.28 -23.59
N PRO A 140 0.77 14.62 -23.78
CA PRO A 140 -0.16 15.30 -24.69
C PRO A 140 -0.02 14.87 -26.15
N ASP A 141 1.15 14.34 -26.53
CA ASP A 141 1.46 13.92 -27.89
C ASP A 141 1.00 12.48 -28.18
N PHE A 142 0.49 11.78 -27.16
CA PHE A 142 -0.08 10.45 -27.36
C PHE A 142 -1.41 10.56 -28.11
N LYS A 143 -1.78 9.47 -28.80
CA LYS A 143 -3.04 9.39 -29.55
C LYS A 143 -4.26 9.52 -28.62
N ASN A 144 -5.42 9.75 -29.21
CA ASN A 144 -6.72 9.64 -28.53
C ASN A 144 -6.95 10.63 -27.37
N GLN A 145 -6.30 11.79 -27.41
CA GLN A 145 -6.60 12.90 -26.50
C GLN A 145 -8.07 13.35 -26.64
N PRO A 146 -8.68 13.85 -25.54
CA PRO A 146 -10.02 14.45 -25.60
C PRO A 146 -10.12 15.59 -26.62
N GLU A 147 -11.26 15.69 -27.30
CA GLU A 147 -11.50 16.60 -28.42
C GLU A 147 -12.52 17.71 -28.07
N GLY A 148 -12.55 18.78 -28.87
CA GLY A 148 -13.52 19.87 -28.73
C GLY A 148 -12.96 21.09 -28.00
N SER A 149 -13.85 21.92 -27.44
CA SER A 149 -13.52 23.11 -26.64
C SER A 149 -12.81 22.77 -25.31
N VAL A 150 -12.27 23.79 -24.61
CA VAL A 150 -11.63 23.61 -23.30
C VAL A 150 -12.55 22.86 -22.33
N ALA A 151 -13.82 23.26 -22.23
CA ALA A 151 -14.79 22.63 -21.34
C ALA A 151 -15.18 21.20 -21.78
N GLU A 152 -15.16 20.90 -23.08
CA GLU A 152 -15.37 19.54 -23.58
C GLU A 152 -14.17 18.63 -23.28
N ARG A 153 -12.96 19.17 -23.19
CA ARG A 153 -11.75 18.40 -22.89
C ARG A 153 -11.52 18.16 -21.41
N GLU A 154 -12.29 18.76 -20.50
CA GLU A 154 -12.20 18.51 -19.05
C GLU A 154 -12.90 17.18 -18.68
N VAL A 155 -12.20 16.06 -18.88
CA VAL A 155 -12.74 14.70 -18.68
C VAL A 155 -12.50 14.11 -17.29
N GLY A 156 -11.77 14.81 -16.41
CA GLY A 156 -11.57 14.41 -15.01
C GLY A 156 -12.80 14.68 -14.14
N LEU A 157 -12.80 14.16 -12.91
CA LEU A 157 -13.93 14.13 -11.98
C LEU A 157 -14.24 15.48 -11.31
N TYR A 158 -13.34 16.46 -11.37
CA TYR A 158 -13.50 17.70 -10.61
C TYR A 158 -14.78 18.45 -10.97
N GLY A 159 -15.69 18.57 -10.00
CA GLY A 159 -17.03 19.16 -10.18
C GLY A 159 -18.11 18.20 -10.73
N HIS A 160 -17.75 16.94 -11.00
CA HIS A 160 -18.62 15.93 -11.60
C HIS A 160 -18.61 14.57 -10.86
N VAL A 161 -17.96 14.46 -9.69
CA VAL A 161 -17.78 13.21 -8.94
C VAL A 161 -19.07 12.38 -8.84
N ASP A 162 -20.14 12.94 -8.28
CA ASP A 162 -21.38 12.16 -8.07
C ASP A 162 -22.01 11.69 -9.40
N GLN A 163 -22.02 12.56 -10.41
CA GLN A 163 -22.56 12.27 -11.74
C GLN A 163 -21.77 11.16 -12.44
N ASP A 164 -20.44 11.24 -12.43
CA ASP A 164 -19.55 10.34 -13.15
C ASP A 164 -19.44 9.00 -12.42
N ILE A 165 -19.42 8.97 -11.09
CA ILE A 165 -19.44 7.72 -10.33
C ILE A 165 -20.77 6.97 -10.51
N ARG A 166 -21.91 7.69 -10.55
CA ARG A 166 -23.19 7.08 -10.93
C ARG A 166 -23.13 6.49 -12.34
N LEU A 167 -22.55 7.22 -13.29
CA LEU A 167 -22.39 6.75 -14.66
C LEU A 167 -21.54 5.47 -14.72
N PHE A 168 -20.40 5.43 -14.05
CA PHE A 168 -19.48 4.29 -14.11
C PHE A 168 -20.08 3.04 -13.44
N PHE A 169 -20.66 3.20 -12.26
CA PHE A 169 -21.12 2.06 -11.48
C PHE A 169 -22.57 1.71 -11.75
N ALA A 170 -23.50 2.65 -11.69
CA ALA A 170 -24.92 2.34 -11.86
C ALA A 170 -25.30 2.12 -13.34
N ASP A 171 -24.83 2.99 -14.24
CA ASP A 171 -25.24 2.92 -15.65
C ASP A 171 -24.37 1.94 -16.46
N TRP A 172 -23.05 1.93 -16.23
CA TRP A 172 -22.09 1.14 -17.00
C TRP A 172 -21.61 -0.14 -16.33
N ASN A 173 -21.96 -0.39 -15.06
CA ASN A 173 -21.70 -1.67 -14.39
C ASN A 173 -20.21 -2.05 -14.27
N PHE A 174 -19.34 -1.09 -13.99
CA PHE A 174 -17.94 -1.35 -13.60
C PHE A 174 -17.81 -1.86 -12.15
N ASP A 175 -16.73 -2.60 -11.86
CA ASP A 175 -16.37 -3.17 -10.56
C ASP A 175 -15.07 -2.59 -9.98
N TYR A 176 -14.30 -1.84 -10.77
CA TYR A 176 -13.02 -1.28 -10.33
C TYR A 176 -12.89 0.14 -10.85
N LEU A 177 -12.40 1.05 -10.00
CA LEU A 177 -12.06 2.40 -10.41
C LEU A 177 -10.64 2.78 -9.94
N LYS A 178 -9.76 3.07 -10.89
CA LYS A 178 -8.50 3.79 -10.65
C LYS A 178 -8.77 5.29 -10.78
N VAL A 179 -8.46 6.08 -9.75
CA VAL A 179 -8.52 7.55 -9.80
C VAL A 179 -7.15 8.14 -9.61
N ASP A 180 -6.72 8.92 -10.59
CA ASP A 180 -5.42 9.57 -10.66
C ASP A 180 -5.37 10.98 -10.06
N GLY A 181 -4.15 11.49 -9.84
CA GLY A 181 -3.88 12.77 -9.21
C GLY A 181 -3.34 13.87 -10.13
N CYS A 182 -3.28 13.68 -11.45
CA CYS A 182 -2.57 14.61 -12.34
C CYS A 182 -3.24 15.97 -12.41
N GLY A 183 -4.57 16.03 -12.47
CA GLY A 183 -5.29 17.29 -12.59
C GLY A 183 -5.13 18.21 -11.37
N VAL A 184 -4.84 17.67 -10.18
CA VAL A 184 -4.58 18.44 -8.94
C VAL A 184 -3.08 18.73 -8.72
N ARG A 185 -2.23 18.39 -9.69
CA ARG A 185 -0.77 18.59 -9.69
C ARG A 185 -0.29 19.47 -10.84
N GLY A 186 -0.83 19.26 -12.05
CA GLY A 186 -0.17 19.67 -13.29
C GLY A 186 -0.70 20.92 -14.00
N LEU A 187 -1.72 21.61 -13.49
CA LEU A 187 -2.38 22.73 -14.18
C LEU A 187 -2.50 24.03 -13.35
N PRO A 188 -1.42 24.53 -12.72
CA PRO A 188 -1.44 25.85 -12.07
C PRO A 188 -1.64 26.98 -13.09
N ALA A 189 -2.04 28.16 -12.60
CA ALA A 189 -2.36 29.32 -13.45
C ALA A 189 -1.21 29.80 -14.34
N ASP A 190 0.03 29.55 -13.92
CA ASP A 190 1.25 29.94 -14.63
C ASP A 190 1.78 28.87 -15.60
N ALA A 191 1.20 27.66 -15.61
CA ALA A 191 1.59 26.62 -16.54
C ALA A 191 1.46 27.10 -18.00
N PRO A 192 2.45 26.85 -18.87
CA PRO A 192 2.42 27.33 -20.26
C PRO A 192 1.14 26.97 -21.01
N ARG A 193 0.58 25.78 -20.76
CA ARG A 193 -0.67 25.31 -21.41
C ARG A 193 -1.92 25.97 -20.87
N VAL A 194 -1.89 26.47 -19.63
CA VAL A 194 -2.99 27.27 -19.07
C VAL A 194 -2.91 28.69 -19.62
N ARG A 195 -1.71 29.29 -19.66
CA ARG A 195 -1.48 30.62 -20.24
C ARG A 195 -1.82 30.70 -21.74
N SER A 196 -1.63 29.62 -22.48
CA SER A 196 -2.01 29.55 -23.90
C SER A 196 -3.52 29.39 -24.13
N GLY A 197 -4.31 29.20 -23.07
CA GLY A 197 -5.75 28.94 -23.15
C GLY A 197 -6.12 27.51 -23.54
N LEU A 198 -5.16 26.57 -23.53
CA LEU A 198 -5.43 25.17 -23.87
C LEU A 198 -6.20 24.44 -22.74
N TYR A 199 -5.91 24.81 -21.49
CA TYR A 199 -6.56 24.27 -20.28
C TYR A 199 -6.97 25.39 -19.32
N ARG A 200 -7.92 25.08 -18.45
CA ARG A 200 -8.29 25.95 -17.33
C ARG A 200 -7.43 25.62 -16.11
N ALA A 201 -7.04 26.66 -15.37
CA ALA A 201 -6.29 26.48 -14.13
C ALA A 201 -7.09 25.67 -13.10
N LEU A 202 -6.38 24.82 -12.36
CA LEU A 202 -6.80 24.32 -11.06
C LEU A 202 -5.61 24.55 -10.11
N PRO A 203 -5.75 25.33 -9.01
CA PRO A 203 -4.69 25.48 -8.04
C PRO A 203 -4.20 24.09 -7.58
N PRO A 204 -2.90 23.81 -7.66
CA PRO A 204 -2.38 22.50 -7.29
C PRO A 204 -2.60 22.27 -5.80
N LEU A 205 -3.17 21.11 -5.47
CA LEU A 205 -3.26 20.63 -4.09
C LEU A 205 -2.05 19.78 -3.74
N VAL A 206 -1.42 19.16 -4.74
CA VAL A 206 -0.15 18.45 -4.61
C VAL A 206 0.97 19.32 -5.16
N ASP A 207 1.87 19.76 -4.29
CA ASP A 207 3.07 20.49 -4.65
C ASP A 207 4.28 19.54 -4.65
N MET A 208 4.79 19.25 -5.84
CA MET A 208 5.93 18.35 -6.03
C MET A 208 7.28 19.00 -5.70
N GLN A 209 7.32 20.32 -5.57
CA GLN A 209 8.53 21.07 -5.24
C GLN A 209 8.63 21.34 -3.74
N SER A 210 7.50 21.34 -3.03
CA SER A 210 7.44 21.56 -1.58
C SER A 210 6.41 20.66 -0.91
N LEU A 211 6.88 19.72 -0.09
CA LEU A 211 6.03 18.87 0.73
C LEU A 211 5.13 19.69 1.67
N GLY A 212 5.67 20.76 2.27
CA GLY A 212 4.89 21.68 3.11
C GLY A 212 3.90 22.55 2.34
N GLY A 213 4.00 22.62 1.01
CA GLY A 213 3.06 23.29 0.13
C GLY A 213 1.87 22.41 -0.29
N THR A 214 1.92 21.11 -0.01
CA THR A 214 0.84 20.17 -0.35
C THR A 214 -0.32 20.28 0.64
N ASP A 215 -1.53 20.51 0.13
CA ASP A 215 -2.78 20.51 0.91
C ASP A 215 -3.30 19.07 1.08
N VAL A 216 -2.72 18.35 2.05
CA VAL A 216 -3.09 16.97 2.39
C VAL A 216 -4.59 16.83 2.67
N ALA A 217 -5.18 17.80 3.39
CA ALA A 217 -6.59 17.76 3.75
C ALA A 217 -7.49 17.94 2.51
N GLY A 218 -7.15 18.88 1.64
CA GLY A 218 -7.85 19.10 0.37
C GLY A 218 -7.76 17.89 -0.58
N VAL A 219 -6.58 17.28 -0.71
CA VAL A 219 -6.41 16.04 -1.49
C VAL A 219 -7.28 14.93 -0.93
N ARG A 220 -7.20 14.67 0.39
CA ARG A 220 -8.04 13.65 1.05
C ARG A 220 -9.53 13.91 0.81
N ALA A 221 -9.99 15.15 0.92
CA ALA A 221 -11.40 15.49 0.74
C ALA A 221 -11.92 15.13 -0.66
N LEU A 222 -11.14 15.40 -1.71
CA LEU A 222 -11.53 15.02 -3.08
C LEU A 222 -11.68 13.51 -3.24
N TYR A 223 -10.75 12.73 -2.70
CA TYR A 223 -10.82 11.26 -2.75
C TYR A 223 -11.94 10.71 -1.86
N GLN A 224 -12.24 11.37 -0.73
CA GLN A 224 -13.40 11.05 0.10
C GLN A 224 -14.72 11.28 -0.65
N ASP A 225 -14.84 12.35 -1.45
CA ASP A 225 -16.04 12.60 -2.25
C ASP A 225 -16.33 11.45 -3.22
N VAL A 226 -15.28 10.87 -3.82
CA VAL A 226 -15.38 9.70 -4.69
C VAL A 226 -15.81 8.47 -3.89
N HIS A 227 -15.18 8.21 -2.73
CA HIS A 227 -15.58 7.12 -1.84
C HIS A 227 -17.06 7.21 -1.46
N ASP A 228 -17.52 8.38 -1.04
CA ASP A 228 -18.92 8.60 -0.66
C ASP A 228 -19.87 8.40 -1.85
N ALA A 229 -19.47 8.83 -3.05
CA ALA A 229 -20.24 8.60 -4.27
C ALA A 229 -20.29 7.12 -4.65
N LEU A 230 -19.20 6.37 -4.47
CA LEU A 230 -19.18 4.91 -4.68
C LEU A 230 -20.18 4.23 -3.74
N ARG A 231 -20.20 4.60 -2.46
CA ARG A 231 -21.20 4.07 -1.49
C ARG A 231 -22.65 4.35 -1.91
N ARG A 232 -22.90 5.51 -2.53
CA ARG A 232 -24.25 5.87 -3.04
C ARG A 232 -24.64 5.07 -4.28
N HIS A 233 -23.72 4.85 -5.21
CA HIS A 233 -24.04 4.41 -6.58
C HIS A 233 -23.60 2.98 -6.94
N ALA A 234 -22.66 2.39 -6.21
CA ALA A 234 -22.24 1.00 -6.45
C ALA A 234 -23.33 -0.01 -6.02
N GLY A 235 -24.21 0.37 -5.10
CA GLY A 235 -25.21 -0.53 -4.52
C GLY A 235 -24.54 -1.61 -3.65
N ASN A 236 -25.13 -2.81 -3.60
CA ASN A 236 -24.57 -3.94 -2.85
C ASN A 236 -23.50 -4.73 -3.64
N ARG A 237 -22.96 -4.16 -4.73
CA ARG A 237 -21.96 -4.83 -5.56
C ARG A 237 -20.57 -4.65 -4.96
N ASP A 238 -19.79 -5.71 -5.02
CA ASP A 238 -18.35 -5.68 -4.75
C ASP A 238 -17.65 -4.75 -5.74
N TYR A 239 -16.81 -3.84 -5.24
CA TYR A 239 -15.96 -2.98 -6.06
C TYR A 239 -14.57 -2.78 -5.46
N VAL A 240 -13.62 -2.31 -6.28
CA VAL A 240 -12.30 -1.86 -5.83
C VAL A 240 -12.09 -0.39 -6.18
N TYR A 241 -11.71 0.40 -5.19
CA TYR A 241 -11.28 1.79 -5.38
C TYR A 241 -9.78 1.94 -5.20
N SER A 242 -9.07 2.27 -6.28
CA SER A 242 -7.61 2.42 -6.32
C SER A 242 -7.22 3.89 -6.43
N LEU A 243 -6.44 4.35 -5.45
CA LEU A 243 -5.95 5.72 -5.33
C LEU A 243 -4.60 5.84 -6.01
N CYS A 244 -4.53 6.54 -7.14
CA CYS A 244 -3.30 6.78 -7.88
C CYS A 244 -2.77 8.19 -7.56
N LEU A 245 -2.19 8.33 -6.38
CA LEU A 245 -1.55 9.57 -5.88
C LEU A 245 -0.04 9.46 -5.72
N TRP A 246 0.56 8.35 -6.13
CA TRP A 246 2.02 8.18 -6.19
C TRP A 246 2.76 8.35 -4.85
N GLY A 247 2.09 8.08 -3.73
CA GLY A 247 2.62 8.35 -2.39
C GLY A 247 2.52 9.81 -1.95
N ALA A 248 2.08 10.73 -2.82
CA ALA A 248 1.93 12.14 -2.53
C ALA A 248 0.74 12.43 -1.62
N GLY A 249 0.71 13.63 -1.03
CA GLY A 249 -0.36 14.05 -0.12
C GLY A 249 -0.45 13.19 1.14
N ASP A 250 0.65 12.53 1.55
CA ASP A 250 0.67 11.59 2.68
C ASP A 250 -0.43 10.51 2.60
N VAL A 251 -0.70 10.01 1.40
CA VAL A 251 -1.73 8.97 1.19
C VAL A 251 -1.51 7.71 2.04
N ARG A 252 -0.30 7.49 2.56
CA ARG A 252 0.01 6.43 3.54
C ARG A 252 -0.86 6.54 4.80
N SER A 253 -1.04 7.74 5.36
CA SER A 253 -1.73 7.90 6.66
C SER A 253 -3.25 7.76 6.55
N TRP A 254 -3.84 8.20 5.44
CA TRP A 254 -5.29 8.28 5.28
C TRP A 254 -5.87 7.45 4.14
N GLY A 255 -5.06 6.99 3.17
CA GLY A 255 -5.54 6.24 1.99
C GLY A 255 -6.28 4.96 2.38
N LYS A 256 -5.80 4.29 3.44
CA LYS A 256 -6.46 3.12 4.05
C LYS A 256 -7.84 3.39 4.63
N ASP A 257 -8.19 4.64 4.90
CA ASP A 257 -9.51 5.02 5.42
C ASP A 257 -10.49 5.33 4.27
N VAL A 258 -10.01 5.44 3.03
CA VAL A 258 -10.80 5.94 1.88
C VAL A 258 -10.90 4.90 0.76
N GLY A 259 -9.82 4.21 0.42
CA GLY A 259 -9.80 3.28 -0.71
C GLY A 259 -9.42 1.85 -0.37
N ASN A 260 -9.30 1.06 -1.43
CA ASN A 260 -8.91 -0.34 -1.38
C ASN A 260 -7.47 -0.59 -1.79
N SER A 261 -6.84 0.35 -2.50
CA SER A 261 -5.39 0.41 -2.64
C SER A 261 -4.93 1.85 -2.83
N SER A 262 -3.67 2.12 -2.49
CA SER A 262 -3.05 3.42 -2.76
C SER A 262 -1.65 3.26 -3.32
N ARG A 263 -1.40 3.90 -4.47
CA ARG A 263 -0.09 3.97 -5.10
C ARG A 263 0.93 4.60 -4.16
N THR A 264 2.09 3.97 -3.99
CA THR A 264 3.13 4.42 -3.04
C THR A 264 4.28 5.18 -3.71
N SER A 265 4.32 5.21 -5.03
CA SER A 265 5.39 5.81 -5.83
C SER A 265 4.87 6.38 -7.16
N ASP A 266 5.64 7.29 -7.77
CA ASP A 266 5.50 7.64 -9.18
C ASP A 266 5.54 6.36 -10.06
N ASP A 267 5.19 6.48 -11.33
CA ASP A 267 5.00 5.33 -12.23
C ASP A 267 6.25 4.47 -12.38
N ILE A 268 6.08 3.15 -12.28
CA ILE A 268 7.12 2.18 -12.60
C ILE A 268 7.52 2.29 -14.08
N GLN A 269 8.71 1.79 -14.43
CA GLN A 269 9.21 1.68 -15.80
C GLN A 269 9.87 0.30 -15.95
N PRO A 270 10.01 -0.24 -17.18
CA PRO A 270 10.56 -1.58 -17.40
C PRO A 270 12.10 -1.60 -17.28
N VAL A 271 12.63 -0.99 -16.22
CA VAL A 271 14.07 -0.92 -15.90
C VAL A 271 14.30 -1.27 -14.44
N TRP A 272 15.33 -2.06 -14.15
CA TRP A 272 15.63 -2.62 -12.84
C TRP A 272 15.69 -1.58 -11.73
N ALA A 273 16.44 -0.49 -11.96
CA ALA A 273 16.60 0.59 -10.98
C ALA A 273 15.27 1.28 -10.62
N ARG A 274 14.35 1.38 -11.59
CA ARG A 274 13.03 1.95 -11.32
C ARG A 274 12.16 0.98 -10.52
N MET A 275 12.17 -0.31 -10.86
CA MET A 275 11.50 -1.34 -10.05
C MET A 275 11.99 -1.33 -8.61
N LEU A 276 13.31 -1.23 -8.37
CA LEU A 276 13.88 -1.09 -7.02
C LEU A 276 13.32 0.15 -6.29
N THR A 277 13.27 1.29 -6.96
CA THR A 277 12.73 2.54 -6.38
C THR A 277 11.29 2.35 -5.94
N ASN A 278 10.44 1.78 -6.81
CA ASN A 278 9.03 1.51 -6.51
C ASN A 278 8.89 0.52 -5.35
N PHE A 279 9.63 -0.58 -5.39
CA PHE A 279 9.64 -1.60 -4.34
C PHE A 279 10.03 -1.01 -2.98
N ASP A 280 11.06 -0.17 -2.94
CA ASP A 280 11.55 0.44 -1.70
C ASP A 280 10.53 1.39 -1.06
N THR A 281 9.58 1.95 -1.83
CA THR A 281 8.50 2.79 -1.27
C THR A 281 7.48 2.00 -0.44
N VAL A 282 7.37 0.69 -0.63
CA VAL A 282 6.37 -0.17 0.04
C VAL A 282 6.94 -1.04 1.15
N THR A 283 8.24 -1.35 1.14
CA THR A 283 8.86 -2.30 2.09
C THR A 283 8.73 -1.91 3.57
N HIS A 284 8.61 -0.61 3.86
CA HIS A 284 8.44 -0.06 5.21
C HIS A 284 6.98 0.25 5.58
N ARG A 285 6.02 -0.11 4.73
CA ARG A 285 4.60 0.24 4.89
C ARG A 285 3.73 -0.94 5.32
N ALA A 286 4.31 -2.00 5.87
CA ALA A 286 3.58 -3.24 6.14
C ALA A 286 2.36 -3.08 7.07
N LEU A 287 2.36 -2.10 7.98
CA LEU A 287 1.22 -1.80 8.87
C LEU A 287 0.12 -0.99 8.18
N TYR A 288 0.36 -0.43 7.00
CA TYR A 288 -0.61 0.35 6.21
C TYR A 288 -1.28 -0.49 5.11
N ALA A 289 -0.99 -1.79 5.08
CA ALA A 289 -1.64 -2.77 4.23
C ALA A 289 -2.34 -3.85 5.08
N HIS A 290 -3.64 -4.01 4.87
CA HIS A 290 -4.47 -4.96 5.60
C HIS A 290 -5.76 -5.24 4.79
N PRO A 291 -6.58 -6.25 5.14
CA PRO A 291 -7.82 -6.52 4.42
C PRO A 291 -8.66 -5.26 4.23
N GLY A 292 -8.99 -4.97 2.98
CA GLY A 292 -9.72 -3.77 2.58
C GLY A 292 -8.86 -2.60 2.09
N SER A 293 -7.54 -2.60 2.26
CA SER A 293 -6.61 -1.56 1.79
C SER A 293 -5.17 -2.07 1.57
N TRP A 294 -4.62 -1.85 0.38
CA TRP A 294 -3.28 -2.37 0.00
C TRP A 294 -2.33 -1.28 -0.49
N ASN A 295 -1.05 -1.40 -0.13
CA ASN A 295 0.01 -0.59 -0.71
C ASN A 295 0.27 -1.04 -2.16
N ASP A 296 0.31 -0.09 -3.09
CA ASP A 296 0.46 -0.37 -4.52
C ASP A 296 1.77 0.25 -5.07
N PRO A 297 2.86 -0.52 -5.19
CA PRO A 297 4.10 -0.07 -5.86
C PRO A 297 4.00 -0.01 -7.39
N ASP A 298 2.78 -0.06 -7.96
CA ASP A 298 2.43 0.00 -9.38
C ASP A 298 2.38 -1.36 -10.10
N MET A 299 1.92 -1.36 -11.35
CA MET A 299 1.69 -2.53 -12.18
C MET A 299 2.94 -3.36 -12.48
N LEU A 300 2.74 -4.64 -12.85
CA LEU A 300 3.80 -5.54 -13.27
C LEU A 300 4.26 -5.21 -14.71
N PHE A 301 5.58 -5.12 -14.91
CA PHE A 301 6.24 -5.00 -16.22
C PHE A 301 6.84 -6.33 -16.72
N VAL A 302 6.55 -7.44 -16.04
CA VAL A 302 6.95 -8.79 -16.48
C VAL A 302 6.54 -8.99 -17.94
N GLY A 303 7.51 -9.31 -18.79
CA GLY A 303 7.38 -9.39 -20.24
C GLY A 303 7.93 -8.18 -21.02
N THR A 304 8.48 -7.15 -20.38
CA THR A 304 8.95 -5.92 -21.06
C THR A 304 10.25 -5.38 -20.45
N GLY A 305 11.16 -4.90 -21.32
CA GLY A 305 12.45 -4.32 -20.93
C GLY A 305 13.29 -5.28 -20.11
N ASP A 306 13.80 -4.84 -18.96
CA ASP A 306 14.64 -5.64 -18.06
C ASP A 306 13.90 -6.85 -17.44
N PHE A 307 12.61 -7.04 -17.73
CA PHE A 307 11.78 -8.12 -17.21
C PHE A 307 11.19 -9.01 -18.30
N ASP A 308 11.75 -8.98 -19.52
CA ASP A 308 11.27 -9.78 -20.64
C ASP A 308 11.69 -11.27 -20.58
N GLU A 309 11.39 -12.04 -21.63
CA GLU A 309 11.72 -13.46 -21.71
C GLU A 309 13.22 -13.76 -21.79
N ALA A 310 14.05 -12.80 -22.22
CA ALA A 310 15.51 -12.94 -22.18
C ALA A 310 16.08 -12.67 -20.77
N HIS A 311 15.30 -12.02 -19.89
CA HIS A 311 15.68 -11.61 -18.54
C HIS A 311 14.74 -12.25 -17.48
N LEU A 312 14.54 -13.57 -17.56
CA LEU A 312 13.61 -14.27 -16.67
C LEU A 312 13.98 -14.22 -15.19
N THR A 313 15.25 -14.04 -14.84
CA THR A 313 15.67 -13.90 -13.44
C THR A 313 15.08 -12.63 -12.84
N GLU A 314 15.25 -11.51 -13.52
CA GLU A 314 14.67 -10.22 -13.15
C GLU A 314 13.14 -10.27 -13.15
N ALA A 315 12.54 -10.91 -14.18
CA ALA A 315 11.09 -11.08 -14.26
C ALA A 315 10.52 -11.86 -13.06
N ARG A 316 11.20 -12.95 -12.66
CA ARG A 316 10.86 -13.74 -11.48
C ARG A 316 11.02 -12.94 -10.19
N SER A 317 12.09 -12.17 -10.07
CA SER A 317 12.33 -11.29 -8.91
C SER A 317 11.24 -10.25 -8.79
N HIS A 318 10.92 -9.52 -9.86
CA HIS A 318 9.84 -8.53 -9.88
C HIS A 318 8.52 -9.14 -9.38
N PHE A 319 8.11 -10.27 -9.96
CA PHE A 319 6.88 -10.95 -9.58
C PHE A 319 6.87 -11.44 -8.11
N ALA A 320 7.96 -12.08 -7.68
CA ALA A 320 8.08 -12.61 -6.32
C ALA A 320 8.05 -11.50 -5.26
N LEU A 321 8.73 -10.38 -5.51
CA LEU A 321 8.77 -9.25 -4.59
C LEU A 321 7.38 -8.59 -4.45
N TRP A 322 6.66 -8.38 -5.55
CA TRP A 322 5.29 -7.87 -5.54
C TRP A 322 4.34 -8.79 -4.78
N ALA A 323 4.49 -10.11 -4.96
CA ALA A 323 3.72 -11.10 -4.23
C ALA A 323 3.99 -11.05 -2.72
N MET A 324 5.26 -10.96 -2.31
CA MET A 324 5.67 -10.90 -0.90
C MET A 324 5.15 -9.65 -0.18
N VAL A 325 5.12 -8.50 -0.84
CA VAL A 325 4.67 -7.24 -0.23
C VAL A 325 3.16 -7.00 -0.33
N ASN A 326 2.37 -8.01 -0.72
CA ASN A 326 0.92 -7.89 -0.88
C ASN A 326 0.50 -6.74 -1.82
N SER A 327 1.31 -6.45 -2.83
CA SER A 327 0.90 -5.55 -3.90
C SER A 327 -0.32 -6.13 -4.63
N PRO A 328 -1.24 -5.29 -5.15
CA PRO A 328 -2.08 -5.72 -6.25
C PRO A 328 -1.23 -6.33 -7.37
N LEU A 329 -1.63 -7.48 -7.90
CA LEU A 329 -0.92 -8.15 -9.01
C LEU A 329 -1.64 -7.83 -10.32
N ILE A 330 -1.38 -6.63 -10.85
CA ILE A 330 -1.98 -6.13 -12.09
C ILE A 330 -0.96 -6.26 -13.22
N ILE A 331 -1.24 -7.13 -14.19
CA ILE A 331 -0.40 -7.37 -15.36
C ILE A 331 -0.47 -6.17 -16.30
N GLY A 332 0.68 -5.58 -16.63
CA GLY A 332 0.81 -4.49 -17.61
C GLY A 332 1.30 -4.92 -19.00
N TYR A 333 1.25 -6.21 -19.32
CA TYR A 333 1.77 -6.78 -20.57
C TYR A 333 0.68 -7.01 -21.63
N ASP A 334 1.03 -6.96 -22.92
CA ASP A 334 0.13 -7.37 -24.01
C ASP A 334 -0.04 -8.89 -24.01
N LEU A 335 -1.06 -9.38 -23.30
CA LEU A 335 -1.32 -10.81 -23.09
C LEU A 335 -1.54 -11.60 -24.40
N ARG A 336 -1.82 -10.93 -25.52
CA ARG A 336 -1.89 -11.56 -26.85
C ARG A 336 -0.53 -12.11 -27.32
N LYS A 337 0.56 -11.64 -26.69
CA LYS A 337 1.94 -12.05 -26.96
C LYS A 337 2.50 -12.96 -25.86
N LEU A 338 1.66 -13.43 -24.94
CA LEU A 338 2.13 -14.20 -23.78
C LEU A 338 2.80 -15.52 -24.23
N THR A 339 4.05 -15.70 -23.81
CA THR A 339 4.83 -16.91 -24.09
C THR A 339 4.76 -17.90 -22.92
N PRO A 340 5.04 -19.19 -23.12
CA PRO A 340 5.05 -20.18 -22.04
C PRO A 340 6.00 -19.81 -20.89
N ALA A 341 7.13 -19.17 -21.21
CA ALA A 341 8.10 -18.71 -20.21
C ALA A 341 7.49 -17.64 -19.29
N LEU A 342 6.87 -16.61 -19.84
CA LEU A 342 6.19 -15.57 -19.06
C LEU A 342 4.95 -16.10 -18.33
N LEU A 343 4.20 -17.01 -18.95
CA LEU A 343 3.08 -17.70 -18.29
C LEU A 343 3.56 -18.50 -17.08
N SER A 344 4.77 -19.08 -17.10
CA SER A 344 5.32 -19.78 -15.92
C SER A 344 5.62 -18.84 -14.74
N VAL A 345 5.79 -17.54 -14.99
CA VAL A 345 5.95 -16.52 -13.94
C VAL A 345 4.58 -16.14 -13.39
N PHE A 346 3.68 -15.62 -14.23
CA PHE A 346 2.34 -15.19 -13.80
C PHE A 346 1.49 -16.34 -13.23
N GLY A 347 1.67 -17.54 -13.78
CA GLY A 347 0.92 -18.75 -13.43
C GLY A 347 1.53 -19.56 -12.28
N ASN A 348 2.59 -19.08 -11.61
CA ASN A 348 3.14 -19.79 -10.45
C ASN A 348 2.16 -19.69 -9.26
N ALA A 349 1.38 -20.75 -9.07
CA ALA A 349 0.33 -20.80 -8.05
C ALA A 349 0.87 -20.77 -6.61
N ASP A 350 2.06 -21.31 -6.36
CA ASP A 350 2.66 -21.31 -5.02
C ASP A 350 3.06 -19.89 -4.59
N ILE A 351 3.56 -19.06 -5.52
CA ILE A 351 3.91 -17.65 -5.24
C ILE A 351 2.66 -16.77 -5.19
N VAL A 352 1.68 -16.99 -6.08
CA VAL A 352 0.38 -16.29 -5.98
C VAL A 352 -0.29 -16.58 -4.64
N ALA A 353 -0.22 -17.82 -4.13
CA ALA A 353 -0.78 -18.18 -2.84
C ALA A 353 -0.13 -17.41 -1.68
N LEU A 354 1.11 -16.93 -1.82
CA LEU A 354 1.70 -16.02 -0.84
C LEU A 354 0.99 -14.68 -0.83
N ASN A 355 0.78 -14.06 -1.99
CA ASN A 355 0.06 -12.79 -2.11
C ASN A 355 -1.40 -12.90 -1.61
N GLN A 356 -2.03 -14.05 -1.90
CA GLN A 356 -3.42 -14.36 -1.59
C GLN A 356 -3.59 -15.12 -0.26
N ASP A 357 -2.57 -15.13 0.61
CA ASP A 357 -2.65 -15.80 1.90
C ASP A 357 -3.69 -15.15 2.82
N ALA A 358 -4.52 -15.98 3.48
CA ALA A 358 -5.65 -15.53 4.29
C ALA A 358 -5.27 -14.74 5.56
N ALA A 359 -4.00 -14.79 6.00
CA ALA A 359 -3.54 -13.94 7.09
C ALA A 359 -3.41 -12.47 6.65
N ALA A 360 -3.38 -12.21 5.34
CA ALA A 360 -3.33 -10.87 4.77
C ALA A 360 -2.11 -10.04 5.20
N ASN A 361 -1.06 -10.70 5.71
CA ASN A 361 0.15 -10.03 6.17
C ASN A 361 1.02 -9.61 4.98
N GLN A 362 1.41 -8.35 4.91
CA GLN A 362 2.53 -7.93 4.08
C GLN A 362 3.85 -8.47 4.69
N ALA A 363 4.81 -8.88 3.85
CA ALA A 363 6.16 -9.23 4.32
C ALA A 363 6.88 -8.06 4.98
N VAL A 364 7.77 -8.36 5.92
CA VAL A 364 8.60 -7.40 6.64
C VAL A 364 10.08 -7.65 6.36
N LEU A 365 10.89 -6.60 6.44
CA LEU A 365 12.34 -6.69 6.26
C LEU A 365 13.00 -7.29 7.52
N ALA A 366 13.44 -8.54 7.43
CA ALA A 366 14.25 -9.18 8.45
C ALA A 366 15.74 -8.83 8.33
N PHE A 367 16.20 -8.48 7.11
CA PHE A 367 17.50 -7.90 6.82
C PHE A 367 17.38 -6.92 5.67
N ASP A 368 18.10 -5.80 5.74
CA ASP A 368 18.02 -4.74 4.74
C ASP A 368 19.38 -4.09 4.51
N SER A 369 19.95 -4.19 3.31
CA SER A 369 21.14 -3.45 2.89
C SER A 369 21.01 -2.93 1.46
N GLU A 370 22.03 -2.24 0.95
CA GLU A 370 22.08 -1.84 -0.46
C GLU A 370 22.08 -3.02 -1.43
N GLU A 371 22.71 -4.12 -1.01
CA GLU A 371 22.99 -5.26 -1.87
C GLU A 371 21.99 -6.39 -1.70
N VAL A 372 21.56 -6.66 -0.46
CA VAL A 372 20.71 -7.81 -0.14
C VAL A 372 19.58 -7.42 0.79
N GLN A 373 18.40 -7.97 0.53
CA GLN A 373 17.27 -7.90 1.45
C GLN A 373 16.76 -9.31 1.78
N ILE A 374 16.34 -9.52 3.02
CA ILE A 374 15.62 -10.72 3.45
C ILE A 374 14.24 -10.28 3.89
N LEU A 375 13.21 -10.73 3.17
CA LEU A 375 11.82 -10.47 3.49
C LEU A 375 11.20 -11.71 4.12
N VAL A 376 10.44 -11.52 5.20
CA VAL A 376 9.76 -12.60 5.92
C VAL A 376 8.28 -12.24 6.07
N LYS A 377 7.41 -13.18 5.73
CA LYS A 377 5.96 -13.04 5.86
C LYS A 377 5.40 -14.20 6.67
N THR A 378 4.57 -13.93 7.67
CA THR A 378 3.84 -14.99 8.38
C THR A 378 2.57 -15.35 7.62
N LEU A 379 2.39 -16.65 7.34
CA LEU A 379 1.21 -17.17 6.65
C LEU A 379 0.13 -17.63 7.64
N ALA A 380 -1.09 -17.83 7.15
CA ALA A 380 -2.25 -18.20 7.97
C ALA A 380 -2.07 -19.53 8.71
N ASP A 381 -1.32 -20.47 8.14
CA ASP A 381 -1.00 -21.76 8.75
C ASP A 381 0.14 -21.69 9.78
N GLY A 382 0.68 -20.49 10.05
CA GLY A 382 1.77 -20.25 10.99
C GLY A 382 3.17 -20.48 10.42
N SER A 383 3.28 -20.97 9.19
CA SER A 383 4.55 -21.04 8.46
C SER A 383 5.00 -19.63 8.00
N LYS A 384 6.21 -19.54 7.44
CA LYS A 384 6.76 -18.29 6.89
C LYS A 384 6.91 -18.40 5.38
N ALA A 385 6.67 -17.33 4.65
CA ALA A 385 7.30 -17.13 3.35
C ALA A 385 8.58 -16.30 3.53
N VAL A 386 9.62 -16.63 2.76
CA VAL A 386 10.95 -16.01 2.86
C VAL A 386 11.42 -15.67 1.46
N ALA A 387 11.82 -14.44 1.21
CA ALA A 387 12.49 -14.03 -0.02
C ALA A 387 13.89 -13.51 0.30
N LEU A 388 14.90 -14.11 -0.34
CA LEU A 388 16.29 -13.69 -0.29
C LEU A 388 16.58 -12.98 -1.60
N PHE A 389 16.74 -11.66 -1.54
CA PHE A 389 16.78 -10.80 -2.71
C PHE A 389 18.15 -10.18 -2.92
N ASN A 390 18.77 -10.45 -4.06
CA ASN A 390 19.99 -9.79 -4.52
C ASN A 390 19.63 -8.60 -5.41
N ARG A 391 19.98 -7.40 -4.96
CA ARG A 391 19.70 -6.14 -5.67
C ARG A 391 20.74 -5.84 -6.73
N THR A 392 21.88 -6.52 -6.68
CA THR A 392 23.08 -6.19 -7.46
C THR A 392 23.19 -7.03 -8.74
N ALA A 393 23.97 -6.52 -9.69
CA ALA A 393 24.32 -7.24 -10.91
C ALA A 393 25.46 -8.27 -10.73
N SER A 394 25.86 -8.57 -9.49
CA SER A 394 26.92 -9.54 -9.18
C SER A 394 26.38 -10.66 -8.29
N PRO A 395 26.95 -11.87 -8.32
CA PRO A 395 26.59 -12.90 -7.35
C PRO A 395 26.90 -12.45 -5.92
N THR A 396 25.94 -12.61 -5.01
CA THR A 396 26.06 -12.10 -3.63
C THR A 396 25.75 -13.18 -2.60
N PRO A 397 26.62 -13.39 -1.58
CA PRO A 397 26.37 -14.37 -0.52
C PRO A 397 25.26 -13.89 0.44
N VAL A 398 24.42 -14.82 0.88
CA VAL A 398 23.37 -14.59 1.87
C VAL A 398 23.37 -15.68 2.93
N VAL A 399 23.13 -15.31 4.18
CA VAL A 399 22.96 -16.20 5.32
C VAL A 399 21.58 -15.94 5.89
N LEU A 400 20.72 -16.95 5.83
CA LEU A 400 19.41 -16.92 6.48
C LEU A 400 19.52 -17.55 7.86
N THR A 401 19.01 -16.87 8.88
CA THR A 401 19.04 -17.35 10.27
C THR A 401 17.64 -17.73 10.76
N ALA A 402 17.54 -18.70 11.67
CA ALA A 402 16.28 -19.04 12.34
C ALA A 402 15.69 -17.86 13.13
N GLN A 403 16.57 -16.99 13.67
CA GLN A 403 16.16 -15.78 14.39
C GLN A 403 15.39 -14.79 13.50
N GLN A 404 15.85 -14.56 12.26
CA GLN A 404 15.14 -13.73 11.28
C GLN A 404 13.73 -14.26 10.96
N LEU A 405 13.51 -15.57 11.13
CA LEU A 405 12.21 -16.22 10.96
C LEU A 405 11.36 -16.26 12.23
N LYS A 406 11.87 -15.71 13.35
CA LYS A 406 11.30 -15.82 14.70
C LYS A 406 11.08 -17.28 15.11
N MET A 407 12.03 -18.14 14.72
CA MET A 407 12.08 -19.56 15.05
C MET A 407 13.22 -19.85 16.04
N LEU A 408 13.13 -20.99 16.72
CA LEU A 408 14.14 -21.45 17.66
C LEU A 408 15.41 -21.90 16.91
N PRO A 409 16.61 -21.42 17.27
CA PRO A 409 17.84 -21.72 16.54
C PRO A 409 18.34 -23.16 16.72
N ASP A 410 17.95 -23.85 17.79
CA ASP A 410 18.31 -25.24 18.10
C ASP A 410 17.35 -26.28 17.48
N ALA A 411 16.25 -25.82 16.87
CA ALA A 411 15.26 -26.63 16.18
C ALA A 411 15.49 -26.66 14.65
N ASP A 412 14.97 -27.70 13.99
CA ASP A 412 14.99 -27.79 12.53
C ASP A 412 14.02 -26.78 11.89
N VAL A 413 14.53 -26.04 10.90
CA VAL A 413 13.75 -25.21 9.97
C VAL A 413 13.79 -25.88 8.60
N ARG A 414 12.63 -26.19 8.04
CA ARG A 414 12.48 -26.72 6.68
C ARG A 414 12.18 -25.58 5.73
N LEU A 415 12.77 -25.60 4.54
CA LEU A 415 12.54 -24.67 3.43
C LEU A 415 12.08 -25.46 2.21
N ARG A 416 11.04 -24.99 1.53
CA ARG A 416 10.60 -25.45 0.21
C ARG A 416 10.67 -24.30 -0.78
N ASP A 417 11.50 -24.43 -1.81
CA ASP A 417 11.66 -23.47 -2.90
C ASP A 417 10.36 -23.39 -3.74
N LEU A 418 9.83 -22.19 -3.98
CA LEU A 418 8.56 -22.02 -4.69
C LEU A 418 8.69 -21.89 -6.22
N TRP A 419 9.92 -21.84 -6.74
CA TRP A 419 10.19 -21.99 -8.17
C TRP A 419 10.45 -23.46 -8.55
N THR A 420 11.15 -24.20 -7.69
CA THR A 420 11.62 -25.56 -8.03
C THR A 420 10.96 -26.68 -7.23
N SER A 421 10.20 -26.35 -6.18
CA SER A 421 9.66 -27.29 -5.18
C SER A 421 10.72 -28.14 -4.45
N LYS A 422 12.01 -27.82 -4.58
CA LYS A 422 13.07 -28.49 -3.84
C LYS A 422 12.97 -28.16 -2.35
N GLU A 423 13.19 -29.17 -1.52
CA GLU A 423 13.20 -29.03 -0.07
C GLU A 423 14.62 -29.11 0.50
N GLN A 424 14.86 -28.35 1.56
CA GLN A 424 16.08 -28.41 2.37
C GLN A 424 15.75 -28.10 3.83
N SER A 425 16.68 -28.36 4.75
CA SER A 425 16.50 -28.02 6.17
C SER A 425 17.79 -27.53 6.78
N PHE A 426 17.69 -26.69 7.82
CA PHE A 426 18.83 -26.17 8.56
C PHE A 426 18.49 -26.00 10.05
N ARG A 427 19.53 -25.89 10.89
CA ARG A 427 19.45 -25.43 12.28
C ARG A 427 20.33 -24.21 12.45
N GLY A 428 19.87 -23.22 13.21
CA GLY A 428 20.58 -21.97 13.45
C GLY A 428 20.61 -21.06 12.22
N GLU A 429 21.35 -21.45 11.18
CA GLU A 429 21.52 -20.68 9.95
C GLU A 429 21.83 -21.56 8.73
N VAL A 430 21.63 -21.00 7.53
CA VAL A 430 22.01 -21.61 6.24
C VAL A 430 22.62 -20.54 5.33
N ALA A 431 23.75 -20.86 4.71
CA ALA A 431 24.43 -20.00 3.75
C ALA A 431 24.07 -20.40 2.31
N MET A 432 23.82 -19.41 1.47
CA MET A 432 23.49 -19.53 0.05
C MET A 432 24.20 -18.43 -0.75
N THR A 433 24.22 -18.58 -2.08
CA THR A 433 24.70 -17.54 -3.00
C THR A 433 23.59 -17.22 -3.97
N LEU A 434 23.21 -15.95 -4.05
CA LEU A 434 22.22 -15.44 -4.99
C LEU A 434 22.92 -15.06 -6.30
N ALA A 435 22.36 -15.47 -7.44
CA ALA A 435 22.78 -14.95 -8.74
C ALA A 435 22.46 -13.44 -8.86
N PRO A 436 23.07 -12.72 -9.83
CA PRO A 436 22.71 -11.33 -10.12
C PRO A 436 21.20 -11.15 -10.23
N HIS A 437 20.67 -10.13 -9.55
CA HIS A 437 19.24 -9.78 -9.56
C HIS A 437 18.27 -10.89 -9.12
N GLU A 438 18.75 -11.99 -8.54
CA GLU A 438 17.93 -13.15 -8.19
C GLU A 438 17.16 -12.94 -6.88
N THR A 439 15.93 -13.46 -6.85
CA THR A 439 15.14 -13.67 -5.65
C THR A 439 14.89 -15.16 -5.45
N MET A 440 15.60 -15.77 -4.50
CA MET A 440 15.23 -17.10 -4.01
C MET A 440 14.05 -16.96 -3.06
N ILE A 441 12.98 -17.72 -3.29
CA ILE A 441 11.74 -17.62 -2.50
C ILE A 441 11.32 -18.98 -1.97
N PHE A 442 11.02 -19.03 -0.68
CA PHE A 442 10.74 -20.26 0.06
C PHE A 442 9.47 -20.16 0.90
N LYS A 443 8.79 -21.29 1.09
CA LYS A 443 7.96 -21.53 2.27
C LYS A 443 8.81 -22.21 3.34
N ALA A 444 8.76 -21.72 4.57
CA ALA A 444 9.58 -22.14 5.69
C ALA A 444 8.72 -22.56 6.89
N SER A 445 9.07 -23.66 7.54
CA SER A 445 8.36 -24.17 8.73
C SER A 445 9.34 -24.68 9.78
N GLY A 446 9.07 -24.40 11.05
CA GLY A 446 9.90 -24.83 12.19
C GLY A 446 9.28 -24.44 13.52
N SER A 447 9.94 -24.78 14.62
CA SER A 447 9.49 -24.41 15.97
C SER A 447 9.62 -22.90 16.19
N ARG A 448 8.51 -22.24 16.52
CA ARG A 448 8.46 -20.79 16.71
C ARG A 448 9.04 -20.36 18.06
N ARG A 449 9.67 -19.19 18.11
CA ARG A 449 10.16 -18.57 19.36
C ARG A 449 9.02 -18.30 20.35
N LEU A 450 7.87 -17.87 19.83
CA LEU A 450 6.63 -17.73 20.58
C LEU A 450 5.68 -18.89 20.25
N ALA A 451 5.66 -19.91 21.10
CA ALA A 451 4.98 -21.18 20.82
C ALA A 451 3.44 -21.09 20.76
N LYS A 452 2.82 -20.23 21.57
CA LYS A 452 1.35 -20.11 21.72
C LYS A 452 0.87 -18.67 21.51
N GLY A 453 1.41 -18.02 20.50
CA GLY A 453 1.09 -16.63 20.21
C GLY A 453 1.77 -16.16 18.94
N LEU A 454 1.55 -14.89 18.62
CA LEU A 454 2.18 -14.20 17.51
C LEU A 454 2.61 -12.82 18.00
N TYR A 455 3.81 -12.41 17.62
CA TYR A 455 4.20 -11.02 17.79
C TYR A 455 3.34 -10.16 16.86
N LEU A 456 3.04 -8.92 17.25
CA LEU A 456 2.28 -8.02 16.39
C LEU A 456 3.02 -7.71 15.08
N SER A 457 4.36 -7.71 15.12
CA SER A 457 5.20 -7.60 13.93
C SER A 457 5.15 -8.83 13.00
N GLU A 458 4.57 -9.94 13.43
CA GLU A 458 4.28 -11.09 12.58
C GLU A 458 2.87 -11.02 11.95
N GLN A 459 2.02 -10.09 12.39
CA GLN A 459 0.59 -10.01 12.06
C GLN A 459 0.22 -8.65 11.45
N THR A 460 1.03 -8.17 10.51
CA THR A 460 0.89 -6.85 9.91
C THR A 460 -0.50 -6.57 9.34
N GLY A 461 -1.16 -7.57 8.74
CA GLY A 461 -2.52 -7.45 8.20
C GLY A 461 -3.62 -7.31 9.26
N ARG A 462 -3.27 -7.36 10.56
CA ARG A 462 -4.21 -7.21 11.68
C ARG A 462 -3.96 -5.95 12.51
N VAL A 463 -2.94 -5.17 12.17
CA VAL A 463 -2.57 -3.94 12.86
C VAL A 463 -2.85 -2.75 11.93
N ASN A 464 -3.54 -1.73 12.44
CA ASN A 464 -3.84 -0.49 11.72
C ASN A 464 -3.33 0.70 12.53
N PRO A 465 -2.38 1.50 12.01
CA PRO A 465 -2.05 2.80 12.56
C PRO A 465 -3.22 3.78 12.33
N ALA A 466 -4.15 3.84 13.27
CA ALA A 466 -5.29 4.76 13.20
C ALA A 466 -4.85 6.22 13.37
N VAL A 467 -3.84 6.45 14.21
CA VAL A 467 -3.10 7.71 14.33
C VAL A 467 -1.63 7.34 14.44
N ASP A 468 -0.78 7.82 13.53
CA ASP A 468 0.64 7.41 13.44
C ASP A 468 1.60 8.36 14.19
N GLY A 469 1.09 9.47 14.73
CA GLY A 469 1.86 10.47 15.47
C GLY A 469 2.69 11.40 14.59
N VAL A 470 2.58 11.32 13.27
CA VAL A 470 3.27 12.25 12.36
C VAL A 470 2.48 13.56 12.30
N VAL A 471 3.16 14.66 12.60
CA VAL A 471 2.56 16.01 12.62
C VAL A 471 3.27 17.01 11.73
N VAL A 472 4.45 16.65 11.21
CA VAL A 472 5.20 17.45 10.22
C VAL A 472 5.56 16.53 9.06
N PRO A 473 5.03 16.81 7.86
CA PRO A 473 5.47 16.17 6.63
C PRO A 473 6.97 16.27 6.38
N GLU A 474 7.64 15.15 6.13
CA GLU A 474 9.04 15.09 5.68
C GLU A 474 9.14 14.49 4.25
N ALA A 475 10.31 14.20 3.70
CA ALA A 475 10.33 13.31 2.52
C ALA A 475 10.29 11.87 3.02
N ASP A 476 9.78 10.91 2.25
CA ASP A 476 10.12 9.51 2.54
C ASP A 476 11.65 9.38 2.38
N PRO A 477 12.33 8.60 3.25
CA PRO A 477 13.76 8.44 3.13
C PRO A 477 14.04 7.61 1.87
N THR A 478 14.26 8.24 0.72
CA THR A 478 14.73 7.56 -0.50
C THR A 478 16.24 7.31 -0.47
N ILE A 479 16.83 7.19 0.72
CA ILE A 479 18.22 7.57 0.95
C ILE A 479 19.21 6.45 0.68
N TYR A 480 20.31 6.85 0.02
CA TYR A 480 21.67 6.34 0.13
C TYR A 480 21.82 5.29 1.24
N ARG A 481 21.79 4.03 0.81
CA ARG A 481 22.11 2.88 1.64
C ARG A 481 23.62 2.89 1.77
N SER A 482 24.15 2.87 2.98
CA SER A 482 25.59 2.76 3.15
C SER A 482 25.98 1.29 2.98
N VAL A 483 26.77 0.95 1.95
CA VAL A 483 27.45 -0.35 1.93
C VAL A 483 28.38 -0.43 3.13
N THR A 484 28.09 -1.29 4.11
CA THR A 484 29.06 -1.62 5.14
C THR A 484 29.81 -2.90 4.74
N PRO A 485 31.09 -2.83 4.32
CA PRO A 485 31.81 -4.00 3.78
C PRO A 485 32.13 -5.06 4.86
N TRP A 486 31.77 -4.80 6.11
CA TRP A 486 32.12 -5.62 7.27
C TRP A 486 30.95 -6.45 7.80
N THR A 487 29.72 -6.18 7.38
CA THR A 487 28.55 -6.93 7.85
C THR A 487 28.16 -7.99 6.83
N LYS A 488 28.09 -9.23 7.31
CA LYS A 488 27.38 -10.30 6.58
C LYS A 488 25.88 -10.11 6.81
N THR A 489 25.07 -10.93 6.16
CA THR A 489 23.60 -10.97 6.29
C THR A 489 23.07 -11.51 7.64
N ARG A 490 23.88 -11.46 8.70
CA ARG A 490 23.47 -11.77 10.07
C ARG A 490 22.97 -10.49 10.74
N GLY A 491 21.88 -10.58 11.50
CA GLY A 491 21.22 -9.42 12.10
C GLY A 491 20.23 -8.74 11.13
N THR A 492 20.13 -7.41 11.21
CA THR A 492 19.06 -6.60 10.60
C THR A 492 19.51 -5.71 9.42
N GLY A 493 20.81 -5.62 9.16
CA GLY A 493 21.40 -4.95 7.99
C GLY A 493 21.83 -3.49 8.18
N ASP A 494 22.02 -2.81 7.06
CA ASP A 494 22.51 -1.43 6.94
C ASP A 494 21.36 -0.44 6.96
N HIS A 495 20.99 -0.02 8.17
CA HIS A 495 19.88 0.91 8.37
C HIS A 495 20.15 2.30 7.78
N ALA A 496 19.12 2.90 7.16
CA ALA A 496 19.19 4.27 6.67
C ALA A 496 19.64 5.24 7.77
N GLN A 497 20.75 5.94 7.54
CA GLN A 497 21.34 6.82 8.54
C GLN A 497 20.64 8.20 8.60
N TYR A 498 20.01 8.62 7.50
CA TYR A 498 19.27 9.87 7.40
C TYR A 498 17.76 9.57 7.21
N GLY A 499 16.90 10.31 7.91
CA GLY A 499 15.48 10.02 8.08
C GLY A 499 14.55 10.58 7.00
N GLY A 500 13.27 10.21 7.14
CA GLY A 500 12.11 10.68 6.40
C GLY A 500 10.81 10.33 7.17
N TRP A 501 9.59 10.47 6.62
CA TRP A 501 8.32 10.36 7.39
C TRP A 501 8.32 9.19 8.40
N GLY A 502 8.29 9.55 9.68
CA GLY A 502 8.38 8.63 10.82
C GLY A 502 7.05 7.96 11.15
N GLY A 503 6.51 7.12 10.27
CA GLY A 503 5.33 6.32 10.60
C GLY A 503 5.62 5.21 11.62
N ALA A 504 4.56 4.48 12.00
CA ALA A 504 4.70 3.20 12.68
C ALA A 504 5.49 2.19 11.84
N GLU A 505 6.41 1.46 12.48
CA GLU A 505 7.39 0.57 11.85
C GLU A 505 7.41 -0.81 12.51
N VAL A 506 7.71 -1.84 11.72
CA VAL A 506 7.78 -3.23 12.18
C VAL A 506 9.22 -3.61 12.48
N ASP A 507 9.45 -4.14 13.70
CA ASP A 507 10.76 -4.58 14.19
C ASP A 507 11.84 -3.47 14.09
N ARG A 508 11.39 -2.20 14.00
CA ARG A 508 12.18 -0.99 13.90
C ARG A 508 11.45 0.15 14.61
N ALA A 509 12.22 1.13 15.07
CA ALA A 509 11.69 2.41 15.49
C ALA A 509 11.45 3.30 14.25
N PRO A 510 10.56 4.32 14.34
CA PRO A 510 10.39 5.32 13.29
C PRO A 510 11.73 5.88 12.79
N TYR A 511 11.76 6.32 11.53
CA TYR A 511 12.96 6.80 10.84
C TYR A 511 14.01 5.70 10.57
N GLY A 512 13.57 4.44 10.50
CA GLY A 512 14.43 3.29 10.24
C GLY A 512 15.46 3.01 11.33
N LYS A 513 15.24 3.50 12.57
CA LYS A 513 16.19 3.35 13.67
C LYS A 513 16.02 2.00 14.36
N LEU A 514 17.10 1.51 14.98
CA LEU A 514 17.06 0.34 15.85
C LEU A 514 16.09 0.57 17.00
N MET A 515 15.34 -0.47 17.37
CA MET A 515 14.54 -0.47 18.59
C MET A 515 15.46 -0.70 19.78
N ARG A 516 15.77 0.37 20.50
CA ARG A 516 16.67 0.33 21.66
C ARG A 516 16.13 1.22 22.76
N VAL A 517 16.00 0.70 23.98
CA VAL A 517 15.53 1.46 25.15
C VAL A 517 16.57 1.34 26.26
N ALA A 518 17.12 2.48 26.69
CA ALA A 518 18.13 2.57 27.74
C ALA A 518 19.30 1.60 27.50
N GLY A 519 19.78 1.54 26.25
CA GLY A 519 20.89 0.68 25.87
C GLY A 519 20.51 -0.77 25.52
N THR A 520 19.28 -1.23 25.81
CA THR A 520 18.82 -2.59 25.52
C THR A 520 18.15 -2.65 24.15
N GLU A 521 18.67 -3.49 23.26
CA GLU A 521 18.11 -3.69 21.91
C GLU A 521 17.01 -4.75 21.89
N PHE A 522 16.01 -4.53 21.04
CA PHE A 522 14.90 -5.45 20.80
C PHE A 522 14.82 -5.76 19.31
N ASP A 523 14.77 -7.05 18.97
CA ASP A 523 14.66 -7.51 17.58
C ASP A 523 13.22 -7.71 17.12
N THR A 524 12.25 -7.45 18.00
CA THR A 524 10.84 -7.70 17.73
C THR A 524 9.95 -6.68 18.43
N GLY A 525 8.94 -6.16 17.73
CA GLY A 525 8.02 -5.17 18.27
C GLY A 525 7.49 -4.22 17.22
N ILE A 526 6.75 -3.20 17.68
CA ILE A 526 6.27 -2.11 16.85
C ILE A 526 6.83 -0.79 17.37
N GLY A 527 7.56 -0.08 16.51
CA GLY A 527 7.97 1.29 16.77
C GLY A 527 6.88 2.26 16.34
N VAL A 528 6.66 3.31 17.13
CA VAL A 528 5.67 4.36 16.85
C VAL A 528 6.23 5.72 17.23
N LEU A 529 5.65 6.79 16.71
CA LEU A 529 5.83 8.11 17.31
C LEU A 529 4.92 8.28 18.52
N GLY A 530 5.31 9.15 19.44
CA GLY A 530 4.43 9.64 20.49
C GLY A 530 3.16 10.26 19.92
N ASN A 531 2.07 10.23 20.69
CA ASN A 531 0.73 10.60 20.24
C ASN A 531 0.23 9.74 19.08
N SER A 532 0.37 8.42 19.22
CA SER A 532 -0.11 7.43 18.27
C SER A 532 -1.17 6.51 18.89
N ARG A 533 -2.00 5.93 18.01
CA ARG A 533 -2.99 4.90 18.33
C ARG A 533 -2.95 3.82 17.26
N LEU A 534 -2.62 2.60 17.66
CA LEU A 534 -2.73 1.40 16.82
C LEU A 534 -4.02 0.67 17.19
N GLU A 535 -4.70 0.11 16.19
CA GLU A 535 -5.81 -0.81 16.33
C GLU A 535 -5.35 -2.21 15.93
N VAL A 536 -5.69 -3.22 16.73
CA VAL A 536 -5.26 -4.61 16.52
C VAL A 536 -6.48 -5.52 16.56
N ARG A 537 -6.73 -6.24 15.47
CA ARG A 537 -7.78 -7.29 15.42
C ARG A 537 -7.32 -8.50 16.22
N ASN A 538 -8.02 -8.79 17.31
CA ASN A 538 -7.79 -9.96 18.13
C ASN A 538 -8.63 -11.16 17.63
N ASP A 539 -7.98 -12.30 17.40
CA ASP A 539 -8.62 -13.55 16.98
C ASP A 539 -8.38 -14.60 18.05
N ARG A 540 -9.19 -14.52 19.11
CA ARG A 540 -9.26 -15.51 20.19
C ARG A 540 -8.03 -15.59 21.11
N PHE A 541 -7.07 -14.67 21.02
CA PHE A 541 -6.02 -14.56 22.02
C PHE A 541 -6.58 -13.96 23.31
N ARG A 542 -6.00 -14.34 24.45
CA ARG A 542 -6.47 -13.97 25.79
C ARG A 542 -5.51 -13.04 26.51
N ARG A 543 -4.27 -12.94 26.05
CA ARG A 543 -3.25 -12.11 26.69
C ARG A 543 -2.52 -11.25 25.67
N PHE A 544 -2.43 -9.96 25.99
CA PHE A 544 -1.50 -9.02 25.38
C PHE A 544 -0.30 -8.80 26.32
N THR A 545 0.91 -8.78 25.76
CA THR A 545 2.15 -8.45 26.50
C THR A 545 3.05 -7.56 25.64
N ALA A 546 3.75 -6.61 26.26
CA ALA A 546 4.81 -5.83 25.65
C ALA A 546 5.82 -5.33 26.70
N ARG A 547 6.97 -4.85 26.24
CA ARG A 547 7.89 -3.99 26.99
C ARG A 547 7.86 -2.60 26.36
N VAL A 548 7.43 -1.60 27.12
CA VAL A 548 7.21 -0.24 26.60
C VAL A 548 8.30 0.71 27.05
N GLY A 549 8.68 1.65 26.18
CA GLY A 549 9.70 2.64 26.50
C GLY A 549 9.96 3.65 25.39
N ILE A 550 10.79 4.63 25.71
CA ILE A 550 11.24 5.66 24.75
C ILE A 550 12.46 5.14 24.02
N ASN A 551 12.47 5.24 22.69
CA ASN A 551 13.61 4.80 21.90
C ASN A 551 14.84 5.69 22.13
N ASP A 552 16.04 5.10 22.08
CA ASP A 552 17.30 5.80 22.28
C ASP A 552 17.61 6.79 21.13
N SER A 553 17.00 6.62 19.96
CA SER A 553 17.02 7.62 18.88
C SER A 553 16.16 8.84 19.16
N GLY A 554 15.37 8.81 20.24
CA GLY A 554 14.30 9.77 20.46
C GLY A 554 14.77 11.19 20.71
N GLN A 555 14.19 12.12 19.96
CA GLN A 555 14.27 13.56 20.18
C GLN A 555 12.84 14.13 20.13
N PRO A 556 12.48 15.10 21.00
CA PRO A 556 13.30 15.61 22.10
C PRO A 556 13.46 14.57 23.23
N ARG A 557 14.54 14.70 24.02
CA ARG A 557 14.81 13.86 25.20
C ARG A 557 14.06 14.31 26.46
N SER A 558 13.28 15.38 26.37
CA SER A 558 12.38 15.88 27.41
C SER A 558 10.96 15.35 27.21
N GLY A 559 10.16 15.36 28.28
CA GLY A 559 8.80 14.84 28.27
C GLY A 559 8.71 13.37 28.65
N THR A 560 7.48 12.86 28.69
CA THR A 560 7.18 11.46 29.02
C THR A 560 6.09 10.91 28.12
N THR A 561 6.08 9.60 27.91
CA THR A 561 5.00 8.89 27.21
C THR A 561 4.31 7.90 28.13
N VAL A 562 2.99 7.96 28.19
CA VAL A 562 2.16 6.96 28.87
C VAL A 562 1.62 6.00 27.82
N PHE A 563 1.83 4.70 28.05
CA PHE A 563 1.36 3.63 27.18
C PHE A 563 0.10 3.02 27.77
N GLN A 564 -0.93 2.85 26.94
CA GLN A 564 -2.22 2.32 27.36
C GLN A 564 -2.66 1.20 26.42
N VAL A 565 -3.22 0.14 27.01
CA VAL A 565 -3.87 -0.95 26.28
C VAL A 565 -5.35 -0.84 26.56
N TRP A 566 -6.14 -0.72 25.50
CA TRP A 566 -7.59 -0.69 25.55
C TRP A 566 -8.15 -1.92 24.84
N GLY A 567 -9.30 -2.42 25.29
CA GLY A 567 -10.04 -3.49 24.63
C GLY A 567 -11.48 -3.07 24.43
N ASP A 568 -11.93 -3.07 23.17
CA ASP A 568 -13.28 -2.65 22.78
C ASP A 568 -13.70 -1.31 23.42
N GLY A 569 -12.77 -0.34 23.46
CA GLY A 569 -12.97 1.00 24.02
C GLY A 569 -12.84 1.11 25.54
N ARG A 570 -12.45 0.04 26.25
CA ARG A 570 -12.27 0.03 27.72
C ARG A 570 -10.80 -0.07 28.08
N LEU A 571 -10.32 0.76 29.01
CA LEU A 571 -8.92 0.71 29.45
C LEU A 571 -8.67 -0.59 30.20
N LEU A 572 -7.66 -1.36 29.77
CA LEU A 572 -7.28 -2.64 30.36
C LEU A 572 -5.97 -2.53 31.15
N ALA A 573 -5.01 -1.75 30.64
CA ALA A 573 -3.72 -1.56 31.29
C ALA A 573 -3.12 -0.19 30.94
N THR A 574 -2.29 0.33 31.84
CA THR A 574 -1.55 1.59 31.64
C THR A 574 -0.16 1.47 32.26
N SER A 575 0.84 2.04 31.59
CA SER A 575 2.18 2.20 32.18
C SER A 575 2.22 3.40 33.13
N GLN A 576 3.28 3.47 33.94
CA GLN A 576 3.73 4.75 34.47
C GLN A 576 4.24 5.65 33.32
N PRO A 577 4.33 6.98 33.50
CA PRO A 577 4.96 7.84 32.51
C PRO A 577 6.42 7.42 32.26
N MET A 578 6.74 7.04 31.02
CA MET A 578 8.07 6.60 30.61
C MET A 578 8.87 7.77 30.07
N ALA A 579 10.07 7.99 30.61
CA ALA A 579 11.00 9.02 30.17
C ALA A 579 12.18 8.44 29.38
N PHE A 580 12.85 9.28 28.59
CA PHE A 580 14.10 8.91 27.92
C PHE A 580 15.15 8.41 28.92
N GLY A 581 15.83 7.31 28.59
CA GLY A 581 16.88 6.70 29.43
C GLY A 581 16.37 5.79 30.55
N GLN A 582 15.05 5.66 30.75
CA GLN A 582 14.50 4.65 31.65
C GLN A 582 14.49 3.27 30.98
N PRO A 583 14.77 2.18 31.71
CA PRO A 583 14.60 0.82 31.20
C PRO A 583 13.17 0.57 30.71
N ALA A 584 13.02 -0.26 29.68
CA ALA A 584 11.70 -0.65 29.19
C ALA A 584 10.90 -1.35 30.30
N ALA A 585 9.63 -0.96 30.46
CA ALA A 585 8.74 -1.49 31.49
C ALA A 585 7.79 -2.54 30.92
N PRO A 586 7.52 -3.65 31.61
CA PRO A 586 6.51 -4.61 31.17
C PRO A 586 5.11 -3.99 31.23
N LEU A 587 4.29 -4.30 30.24
CA LEU A 587 2.88 -3.92 30.17
C LEU A 587 2.07 -5.10 29.65
N GLU A 588 1.04 -5.50 30.39
CA GLU A 588 0.25 -6.69 30.09
C GLU A 588 -1.24 -6.41 30.30
N ALA A 589 -2.09 -7.05 29.49
CA ALA A 589 -3.53 -6.95 29.60
C ALA A 589 -4.22 -8.29 29.30
N ASN A 590 -5.33 -8.56 30.01
CA ASN A 590 -6.27 -9.61 29.65
C ASN A 590 -7.15 -9.12 28.50
N VAL A 591 -7.07 -9.79 27.37
CA VAL A 591 -7.82 -9.50 26.14
C VAL A 591 -8.77 -10.64 25.76
N ASP A 592 -9.08 -11.54 26.70
CA ASP A 592 -10.07 -12.59 26.50
C ASP A 592 -11.44 -11.98 26.17
N GLY A 593 -12.04 -12.44 25.06
CA GLY A 593 -13.29 -11.90 24.52
C GLY A 593 -13.20 -10.52 23.88
N VAL A 594 -12.04 -9.84 23.92
CA VAL A 594 -11.84 -8.54 23.25
C VAL A 594 -11.68 -8.74 21.75
N LYS A 595 -12.40 -7.95 20.93
CA LYS A 595 -12.30 -8.03 19.45
C LYS A 595 -11.26 -7.07 18.89
N ILE A 596 -11.21 -5.85 19.40
CA ILE A 596 -10.26 -4.81 19.01
C ILE A 596 -9.44 -4.40 20.22
N VAL A 597 -8.13 -4.60 20.14
CA VAL A 597 -7.16 -4.06 21.09
C VAL A 597 -6.63 -2.75 20.52
N GLU A 598 -6.66 -1.67 21.29
CA GLU A 598 -6.06 -0.39 20.91
C GLU A 598 -4.83 -0.10 21.77
N LEU A 599 -3.71 0.19 21.12
CA LEU A 599 -2.43 0.54 21.76
C LEU A 599 -2.21 2.04 21.60
N VAL A 600 -2.29 2.78 22.70
CA VAL A 600 -2.17 4.24 22.70
C VAL A 600 -0.86 4.64 23.37
N ALA A 601 -0.02 5.40 22.66
CA ALA A 601 1.17 6.02 23.21
C ALA A 601 0.92 7.53 23.29
N ARG A 602 0.62 8.05 24.47
CA ARG A 602 0.31 9.47 24.69
C ARG A 602 1.50 10.18 25.30
N SER A 603 2.03 11.19 24.60
CA SER A 603 3.18 11.95 25.06
C SER A 603 2.76 13.27 25.74
N SER A 604 3.51 13.68 26.75
CA SER A 604 3.34 14.94 27.49
C SER A 604 4.67 15.68 27.60
N GLY A 605 4.62 17.03 27.53
CA GLY A 605 5.80 17.91 27.53
C GLY A 605 5.85 18.81 26.28
N ALA A 606 6.52 19.97 26.38
CA ALA A 606 6.55 20.96 25.30
C ALA A 606 7.32 20.43 24.06
N PRO A 607 6.79 20.58 22.83
CA PRO A 607 7.52 20.27 21.61
C PRO A 607 8.72 21.21 21.46
N ALA A 608 9.93 20.66 21.41
CA ALA A 608 11.14 21.44 21.11
C ALA A 608 11.35 21.49 19.59
N GLY A 609 10.70 22.44 18.92
CA GLY A 609 10.93 22.73 17.49
C GLY A 609 10.32 21.71 16.51
N PRO A 610 10.54 21.87 15.20
CA PRO A 610 9.72 21.26 14.12
C PRO A 610 9.86 19.74 13.91
N ARG A 611 10.57 19.00 14.77
CA ARG A 611 10.60 17.52 14.79
C ARG A 611 10.04 17.04 16.14
N THR A 612 8.75 16.80 16.20
CA THR A 612 7.95 17.07 17.42
C THR A 612 7.43 15.84 18.17
N ALA A 613 7.47 14.63 17.61
CA ALA A 613 6.96 13.44 18.29
C ALA A 613 8.10 12.50 18.68
N GLN A 614 8.19 12.16 19.98
CA GLN A 614 9.23 11.30 20.52
C GLN A 614 8.99 9.83 20.09
N PRO A 615 9.94 9.17 19.40
CA PRO A 615 9.88 7.74 19.11
C PRO A 615 9.71 6.90 20.38
N ALA A 616 8.70 6.03 20.35
CA ALA A 616 8.30 5.12 21.40
C ALA A 616 8.23 3.69 20.85
N ILE A 617 8.39 2.69 21.73
CA ILE A 617 8.45 1.29 21.32
C ILE A 617 7.46 0.45 22.11
N TRP A 618 6.73 -0.41 21.40
CA TRP A 618 6.02 -1.56 21.92
C TRP A 618 6.87 -2.81 21.66
N ALA A 619 7.96 -2.98 22.40
CA ALA A 619 8.91 -4.08 22.21
C ALA A 619 8.30 -5.41 22.65
N ASP A 620 8.60 -6.49 21.92
CA ASP A 620 8.04 -7.84 22.12
C ASP A 620 6.50 -7.86 22.18
N ALA A 621 5.82 -6.85 21.61
CA ALA A 621 4.37 -6.77 21.60
C ALA A 621 3.77 -8.02 20.96
N ALA A 622 2.94 -8.74 21.70
CA ALA A 622 2.43 -10.04 21.30
C ALA A 622 1.01 -10.30 21.80
N LEU A 623 0.29 -11.12 21.06
CA LEU A 623 -0.97 -11.74 21.46
C LEU A 623 -0.75 -13.24 21.65
N SER A 624 -1.28 -13.80 22.74
CA SER A 624 -1.09 -15.21 23.12
C SER A 624 -2.34 -15.81 23.79
N GLU A 625 -2.39 -17.15 23.79
CA GLU A 625 -3.47 -17.97 24.37
C GLU A 625 -3.68 -17.79 25.87
#